data_AF-A0A170Z5X4-F1
#
_entry.id   AF-A0A170Z5X4-F1
#
_cell.length_a   1.000
_cell.length_b   1.000
_cell.length_c   1.000
_cell.angle_alpha   90.00
_cell.angle_beta   90.00
_cell.angle_gamma   90.00
#
_symmetry.space_group_name_H-M   'P 1'
#
loop_
_entity.id
_entity.type
_entity.pdbx_description
1 polymer ?
#
loop_
_entity_poly.entity_id
_entity_poly.type
_entity_poly.pdbx_seq_one_letter_code
_entity_poly.pdbx_strand_id
1 'polypeptide(L)'
;MNKYFFPITRSNIFLFLALWLMLAFPLGLYTLLVGPSKWLAAAALQHNWSDSLSNGLQKGAILLWIVVSFVLAVLTIRLFLKLKIISRSVLFSLLFLIFGVSVYLFAFHPEIYIKWSGAAMVSESQKTTGAAGNEIEFTIGSYPDADKIVQLKKEGYTAIITLMSELVVPAEPKLLHEEGEHTAKAGMQLIHIPMLPWVSNNEKALEQIRQLVKTGHGKYYVHCYLGRDRVNVFRKMIADSAPKMKLQANTSTRKIEELTRFERGNYYRINEKIYLTPFPTDDEFLGYIVNGNFKSVVCLLDENDPEDKPWVEREKKILKTYNVSFVNIPYKNAADTKALRKLIDSIPHIASPMIIHAFKSDSQSIARIKKELNNLKI
;
A
#
# COMPACT_ATOMS: atom_id res chain seq x y z
N MET A 1 -13.72 35.96 28.21
CA MET A 1 -13.94 34.90 27.20
C MET A 1 -13.34 33.52 27.52
N ASN A 2 -12.37 33.38 28.44
CA ASN A 2 -11.51 32.17 28.46
C ASN A 2 -11.96 31.03 29.42
N LYS A 3 -13.22 30.59 29.35
CA LYS A 3 -13.70 29.37 30.07
C LYS A 3 -13.59 28.08 29.23
N TYR A 4 -13.36 28.14 27.91
CA TYR A 4 -13.48 26.99 26.95
C TYR A 4 -12.21 26.93 25.82
N PHE A 5 -11.30 26.67 26.91
CA PHE A 5 -9.79 26.43 26.97
C PHE A 5 -9.06 26.44 28.34
N PHE A 6 -7.72 26.36 28.28
CA PHE A 6 -6.72 26.58 29.35
C PHE A 6 -5.96 27.89 29.06
N PRO A 7 -5.24 28.51 30.03
CA PRO A 7 -4.52 29.77 29.77
C PRO A 7 -3.42 29.57 28.72
N ILE A 8 -3.50 30.32 27.62
CA ILE A 8 -2.62 30.19 26.46
C ILE A 8 -1.26 30.84 26.78
N THR A 9 -0.29 30.02 27.19
CA THR A 9 1.11 30.40 27.40
C THR A 9 2.00 29.44 26.64
N ARG A 10 3.24 29.84 26.29
CA ARG A 10 4.18 28.97 25.56
C ARG A 10 4.38 27.63 26.29
N SER A 11 4.57 27.66 27.61
CA SER A 11 4.71 26.47 28.46
C SER A 11 3.46 25.56 28.40
N ASN A 12 2.27 26.12 28.51
CA ASN A 12 1.02 25.34 28.44
C ASN A 12 0.76 24.77 27.04
N ILE A 13 1.23 25.42 25.97
CA ILE A 13 1.16 24.87 24.60
C ILE A 13 2.09 23.66 24.47
N PHE A 14 3.35 23.74 24.92
CA PHE A 14 4.25 22.58 24.92
C PHE A 14 3.73 21.43 25.78
N LEU A 15 3.21 21.72 26.97
CA LEU A 15 2.57 20.73 27.85
C LEU A 15 1.34 20.10 27.19
N PHE A 16 0.51 20.89 26.50
CA PHE A 16 -0.64 20.38 25.75
C PHE A 16 -0.20 19.42 24.63
N LEU A 17 0.80 19.80 23.83
CA LEU A 17 1.30 18.97 22.74
C LEU A 17 1.92 17.65 23.27
N ALA A 18 2.68 17.70 24.36
CA ALA A 18 3.23 16.52 25.01
C ALA A 18 2.15 15.58 25.55
N LEU A 19 1.17 16.11 26.29
CA LEU A 19 0.03 15.33 26.80
C LEU A 19 -0.85 14.79 25.67
N TRP A 20 -1.05 15.55 24.60
CA TRP A 20 -1.82 15.10 23.44
C TRP A 20 -1.10 13.97 22.71
N LEU A 21 0.22 14.04 22.51
CA LEU A 21 1.00 12.93 21.94
C LEU A 21 0.94 11.66 22.82
N MET A 22 1.15 11.81 24.13
CA MET A 22 1.12 10.69 25.08
C MET A 22 -0.26 10.03 25.20
N LEU A 23 -1.34 10.77 24.94
CA LEU A 23 -2.69 10.21 24.88
C LEU A 23 -3.02 9.65 23.49
N ALA A 24 -2.81 10.44 22.43
CA ALA A 24 -3.25 10.13 21.07
C ALA A 24 -2.51 8.94 20.45
N PHE A 25 -1.26 8.67 20.82
CA PHE A 25 -0.54 7.51 20.29
C PHE A 25 -1.10 6.17 20.83
N PRO A 26 -1.17 5.92 22.16
CA PRO A 26 -1.86 4.73 22.71
C PRO A 26 -3.31 4.60 22.25
N LEU A 27 -4.04 5.71 22.20
CA LEU A 27 -5.43 5.76 21.73
C LEU A 27 -5.53 5.41 20.24
N GLY A 28 -4.65 5.93 19.38
CA GLY A 28 -4.56 5.55 17.98
C GLY A 28 -4.26 4.06 17.79
N LEU A 29 -3.32 3.53 18.58
CA LEU A 29 -2.99 2.10 18.66
C LEU A 29 -4.24 1.25 18.92
N TYR A 30 -5.00 1.60 19.96
CA TYR A 30 -6.23 0.91 20.35
C TYR A 30 -7.28 0.93 19.23
N THR A 31 -7.49 2.09 18.60
CA THR A 31 -8.47 2.24 17.51
C THR A 31 -8.13 1.43 16.27
N LEU A 32 -6.84 1.20 15.99
CA LEU A 32 -6.37 0.32 14.91
C LEU A 32 -6.41 -1.17 15.28
N LEU A 33 -6.00 -1.55 16.49
CA LEU A 33 -5.85 -2.94 16.94
C LEU A 33 -7.15 -3.61 17.40
N VAL A 34 -8.03 -2.84 18.05
CA VAL A 34 -9.16 -3.35 18.86
C VAL A 34 -10.46 -2.65 18.53
N GLY A 35 -10.40 -1.34 18.38
CA GLY A 35 -11.55 -0.43 18.40
C GLY A 35 -12.22 -0.19 17.03
N PRO A 36 -12.79 1.01 16.82
CA PRO A 36 -13.74 1.27 15.74
C PRO A 36 -13.27 0.90 14.33
N SER A 37 -12.00 1.09 13.97
CA SER A 37 -11.50 0.77 12.63
C SER A 37 -11.60 -0.72 12.32
N LYS A 38 -11.33 -1.58 13.32
CA LYS A 38 -11.45 -3.04 13.20
C LYS A 38 -12.92 -3.49 13.15
N TRP A 39 -13.79 -2.89 13.97
CA TRP A 39 -15.23 -3.19 13.94
C TRP A 39 -15.86 -2.80 12.60
N LEU A 40 -15.47 -1.65 12.04
CA LEU A 40 -15.89 -1.21 10.70
C LEU A 40 -15.35 -2.14 9.60
N ALA A 41 -14.10 -2.60 9.68
CA ALA A 41 -13.56 -3.57 8.73
C ALA A 41 -14.29 -4.94 8.79
N ALA A 42 -14.60 -5.43 9.99
CA ALA A 42 -15.37 -6.66 10.18
C ALA A 42 -16.82 -6.52 9.66
N ALA A 43 -17.49 -5.39 9.94
CA ALA A 43 -18.82 -5.10 9.42
C ALA A 43 -18.82 -4.95 7.89
N ALA A 44 -17.81 -4.32 7.30
CA ALA A 44 -17.66 -4.20 5.85
C ALA A 44 -17.56 -5.56 5.16
N LEU A 45 -16.82 -6.51 5.75
CA LEU A 45 -16.72 -7.89 5.26
C LEU A 45 -18.05 -8.66 5.44
N GLN A 46 -18.70 -8.56 6.60
CA GLN A 46 -19.97 -9.25 6.88
C GLN A 46 -21.13 -8.76 5.99
N HIS A 47 -21.13 -7.49 5.60
CA HIS A 47 -22.20 -6.86 4.81
C HIS A 47 -21.81 -6.60 3.34
N ASN A 48 -20.65 -7.07 2.87
CA ASN A 48 -20.12 -6.83 1.52
C ASN A 48 -20.18 -5.35 1.10
N TRP A 49 -19.79 -4.44 2.00
CA TRP A 49 -19.76 -3.00 1.69
C TRP A 49 -18.74 -2.70 0.58
N SER A 50 -19.06 -1.71 -0.26
CA SER A 50 -18.10 -1.23 -1.26
C SER A 50 -16.86 -0.64 -0.59
N ASP A 51 -15.70 -0.79 -1.23
CA ASP A 51 -14.43 -0.25 -0.74
C ASP A 51 -14.52 1.28 -0.53
N SER A 52 -15.29 1.98 -1.36
CA SER A 52 -15.58 3.41 -1.20
C SER A 52 -16.32 3.75 0.10
N LEU A 53 -17.31 2.94 0.51
CA LEU A 53 -18.06 3.13 1.75
C LEU A 53 -17.19 2.77 2.96
N SER A 54 -16.47 1.65 2.89
CA SER A 54 -15.53 1.21 3.93
C SER A 54 -14.44 2.27 4.17
N ASN A 55 -13.79 2.75 3.11
CA ASN A 55 -12.79 3.82 3.19
C ASN A 55 -13.37 5.14 3.70
N GLY A 56 -14.62 5.48 3.34
CA GLY A 56 -15.32 6.66 3.85
C GLY A 56 -15.58 6.58 5.36
N LEU A 57 -16.12 5.46 5.83
CA LEU A 57 -16.39 5.22 7.26
C LEU A 57 -15.11 5.17 8.09
N GLN A 58 -14.04 4.53 7.59
CA GLN A 58 -12.73 4.52 8.25
C GLN A 58 -12.14 5.94 8.38
N LYS A 59 -12.20 6.76 7.32
CA LYS A 59 -11.78 8.18 7.37
C LYS A 59 -12.62 8.98 8.37
N GLY A 60 -13.93 8.74 8.43
CA GLY A 60 -14.84 9.33 9.41
C GLY A 60 -14.48 8.97 10.86
N ALA A 61 -14.20 7.69 11.11
CA ALA A 61 -13.75 7.20 12.42
C ALA A 61 -12.40 7.82 12.85
N ILE A 62 -11.44 7.92 11.93
CA ILE A 62 -10.14 8.58 12.19
C ILE A 62 -10.32 10.07 12.51
N LEU A 63 -11.17 10.79 11.75
CA LEU A 63 -11.43 12.21 12.00
C LEU A 63 -12.13 12.42 13.36
N LEU A 64 -13.13 11.60 13.68
CA LEU A 64 -13.77 11.59 14.99
C LEU A 64 -12.76 11.30 16.10
N TRP A 65 -11.80 10.40 15.88
CA TRP A 65 -10.76 10.06 16.84
C TRP A 65 -9.75 11.19 17.08
N ILE A 66 -9.40 11.95 16.04
CA ILE A 66 -8.59 13.17 16.18
C ILE A 66 -9.31 14.17 17.10
N VAL A 67 -10.61 14.41 16.88
CA VAL A 67 -11.43 15.29 17.72
C VAL A 67 -11.52 14.78 19.16
N VAL A 68 -11.79 13.48 19.36
CA VAL A 68 -11.87 12.86 20.70
C VAL A 68 -10.53 12.97 21.44
N SER A 69 -9.41 12.63 20.79
CA SER A 69 -8.07 12.73 21.41
C SER A 69 -7.70 14.17 21.78
N PHE A 70 -8.07 15.16 20.95
CA PHE A 70 -7.87 16.57 21.21
C PHE A 70 -8.71 17.05 22.41
N VAL A 71 -9.99 16.68 22.47
CA VAL A 71 -10.87 16.99 23.61
C VAL A 71 -10.35 16.35 24.90
N LEU A 72 -9.93 15.08 24.86
CA LEU A 72 -9.30 14.40 25.99
C LEU A 72 -8.01 15.09 26.43
N ALA A 73 -7.15 15.54 25.51
CA ALA A 73 -5.95 16.30 25.85
C ALA A 73 -6.27 17.66 26.50
N VAL A 74 -7.29 18.37 26.01
CA VAL A 74 -7.79 19.62 26.63
C VAL A 74 -8.34 19.37 28.03
N LEU A 75 -9.06 18.27 28.26
CA LEU A 75 -9.54 17.88 29.59
C LEU A 75 -8.38 17.48 30.52
N THR A 76 -7.40 16.74 30.03
CA THR A 76 -6.23 16.30 30.80
C THR A 76 -5.35 17.47 31.23
N ILE A 77 -5.03 18.43 30.35
CA ILE A 77 -4.26 19.62 30.78
C ILE A 77 -5.03 20.49 31.79
N ARG A 78 -6.37 20.56 31.68
CA ARG A 78 -7.22 21.23 32.68
C ARG A 78 -7.19 20.56 34.05
N LEU A 79 -7.19 19.22 34.09
CA LEU A 79 -7.00 18.47 35.32
C LEU A 79 -5.58 18.70 35.87
N PHE A 80 -4.55 18.53 35.03
CA PHE A 80 -3.14 18.72 35.38
C PHE A 80 -2.88 20.09 36.02
N LEU A 81 -3.37 21.17 35.43
CA LEU A 81 -3.20 22.53 35.98
C LEU A 81 -3.90 22.72 37.33
N LYS A 82 -4.99 21.99 37.63
CA LYS A 82 -5.66 22.00 38.94
C LYS A 82 -5.01 21.09 40.00
N LEU A 83 -4.26 20.08 39.59
CA LEU A 83 -3.64 19.12 40.51
C LEU A 83 -2.47 19.73 41.31
N LYS A 84 -2.23 19.20 42.52
CA LYS A 84 -1.02 19.45 43.32
C LYS A 84 0.22 18.88 42.61
N ILE A 85 1.40 19.43 42.92
CA ILE A 85 2.67 19.09 42.23
C ILE A 85 2.93 17.58 42.21
N ILE A 86 2.82 16.87 43.35
CA ILE A 86 3.01 15.42 43.43
C ILE A 86 2.05 14.68 42.47
N SER A 87 0.77 15.05 42.48
CA SER A 87 -0.27 14.44 41.63
C SER A 87 -0.06 14.75 40.14
N ARG A 88 0.54 15.90 39.78
CA ARG A 88 0.96 16.21 38.40
C ARG A 88 2.06 15.25 37.95
N SER A 89 3.09 15.06 38.77
CA SER A 89 4.20 14.14 38.45
C SER A 89 3.70 12.70 38.28
N VAL A 90 2.84 12.22 39.19
CA VAL A 90 2.24 10.87 39.08
C VAL A 90 1.42 10.72 37.79
N LEU A 91 0.57 11.69 37.44
CA LEU A 91 -0.21 11.66 36.20
C LEU A 91 0.69 11.70 34.95
N PHE A 92 1.75 12.51 34.96
CA PHE A 92 2.69 12.57 33.84
C PHE A 92 3.45 11.26 33.67
N SER A 93 4.01 10.69 34.75
CA SER A 93 4.71 9.42 34.71
C SER A 93 3.82 8.25 34.28
N LEU A 94 2.54 8.24 34.68
CA LEU A 94 1.59 7.23 34.23
C LEU A 94 1.30 7.35 32.72
N LEU A 95 1.06 8.56 32.20
CA LEU A 95 0.85 8.78 30.77
C LEU A 95 2.11 8.48 29.94
N PHE A 96 3.28 8.84 30.45
CA PHE A 96 4.56 8.50 29.83
C PHE A 96 4.85 6.99 29.83
N LEU A 97 4.48 6.27 30.89
CA LEU A 97 4.57 4.81 30.94
C LEU A 97 3.63 4.14 29.92
N ILE A 98 2.37 4.58 29.84
CA ILE A 98 1.40 4.06 28.86
C ILE A 98 1.87 4.36 27.42
N PHE A 99 2.40 5.57 27.17
CA PHE A 99 3.02 5.94 25.90
C PHE A 99 4.24 5.05 25.58
N GLY A 100 5.17 4.87 26.53
CA GLY A 100 6.36 4.03 26.36
C GLY A 100 6.03 2.57 26.09
N VAL A 101 5.08 1.98 26.82
CA VAL A 101 4.57 0.62 26.55
C VAL A 101 3.92 0.53 25.17
N SER A 102 3.15 1.54 24.76
CA SER A 102 2.51 1.56 23.44
C SER A 102 3.53 1.66 22.30
N VAL A 103 4.55 2.50 22.44
CA VAL A 103 5.66 2.61 21.48
C VAL A 103 6.49 1.33 21.45
N TYR A 104 6.74 0.71 22.61
CA TYR A 104 7.43 -0.58 22.70
C TYR A 104 6.66 -1.69 21.97
N LEU A 105 5.35 -1.82 22.22
CA LEU A 105 4.51 -2.78 21.51
C LEU A 105 4.47 -2.50 20.00
N PHE A 106 4.41 -1.23 19.57
CA PHE A 106 4.42 -0.86 18.16
C PHE A 106 5.74 -1.17 17.44
N ALA A 107 6.88 -0.89 18.08
CA ALA A 107 8.19 -1.07 17.48
C ALA A 107 8.70 -2.52 17.57
N PHE A 108 8.42 -3.22 18.67
CA PHE A 108 9.01 -4.51 18.99
C PHE A 108 8.01 -5.68 19.06
N HIS A 109 6.69 -5.44 18.93
CA HIS A 109 5.69 -6.51 18.84
C HIS A 109 4.75 -6.40 17.62
N PRO A 110 5.27 -6.25 16.39
CA PRO A 110 4.48 -6.17 15.16
C PRO A 110 3.56 -7.39 14.91
N GLU A 111 3.91 -8.56 15.44
CA GLU A 111 3.11 -9.79 15.38
C GLU A 111 1.69 -9.63 15.97
N ILE A 112 1.52 -8.77 16.98
CA ILE A 112 0.20 -8.44 17.56
C ILE A 112 -0.66 -7.74 16.51
N TYR A 113 -0.09 -6.85 15.69
CA TYR A 113 -0.78 -6.10 14.64
C TYR A 113 -1.20 -7.02 13.50
N ILE A 114 -0.34 -7.95 13.09
CA ILE A 114 -0.72 -8.98 12.10
C ILE A 114 -1.91 -9.79 12.62
N LYS A 115 -1.79 -10.36 13.82
CA LYS A 115 -2.82 -11.22 14.42
C LYS A 115 -4.14 -10.49 14.69
N TRP A 116 -4.09 -9.20 15.01
CA TRP A 116 -5.28 -8.43 15.40
C TRP A 116 -5.86 -7.53 14.28
N SER A 117 -5.11 -7.21 13.22
CA SER A 117 -5.61 -6.43 12.07
C SER A 117 -6.72 -7.12 11.27
N GLY A 118 -6.94 -8.42 11.48
CA GLY A 118 -7.87 -9.20 10.68
C GLY A 118 -7.29 -9.60 9.32
N ALA A 119 -5.97 -9.62 9.17
CA ALA A 119 -5.25 -10.09 7.98
C ALA A 119 -5.39 -11.60 7.69
N ALA A 120 -6.49 -12.23 8.12
CA ALA A 120 -6.94 -13.54 7.66
C ALA A 120 -7.51 -13.42 6.22
N MET A 121 -6.65 -13.01 5.28
CA MET A 121 -6.98 -13.12 3.85
C MET A 121 -7.13 -14.60 3.47
N VAL A 122 -8.09 -14.86 2.58
CA VAL A 122 -8.34 -16.19 2.02
C VAL A 122 -7.04 -16.76 1.46
N SER A 123 -6.65 -17.94 1.93
CA SER A 123 -5.49 -18.65 1.37
C SER A 123 -5.84 -19.15 -0.03
N GLU A 124 -5.33 -18.47 -1.05
CA GLU A 124 -5.64 -18.75 -2.46
C GLU A 124 -4.51 -19.58 -3.09
N SER A 125 -4.77 -20.86 -3.33
CA SER A 125 -3.81 -21.79 -3.95
C SER A 125 -3.85 -21.72 -5.48
N GLN A 126 -2.75 -21.29 -6.08
CA GLN A 126 -2.58 -21.16 -7.52
C GLN A 126 -1.65 -22.26 -8.05
N LYS A 127 -2.24 -23.31 -8.62
CA LYS A 127 -1.49 -24.35 -9.33
C LYS A 127 -1.04 -23.86 -10.69
N THR A 128 0.24 -24.06 -10.98
CA THR A 128 0.87 -23.70 -12.25
C THR A 128 1.77 -24.84 -12.74
N THR A 129 2.03 -24.89 -14.04
CA THR A 129 3.03 -25.80 -14.61
C THR A 129 4.20 -24.95 -15.09
N GLY A 130 5.37 -25.17 -14.51
CA GLY A 130 6.59 -24.45 -14.86
C GLY A 130 7.04 -24.76 -16.28
N ALA A 131 7.90 -23.90 -16.84
CA ALA A 131 8.35 -24.03 -18.23
C ALA A 131 9.08 -25.36 -18.54
N ALA A 132 9.65 -26.02 -17.51
CA ALA A 132 10.30 -27.33 -17.60
C ALA A 132 9.33 -28.53 -17.49
N GLY A 133 8.01 -28.32 -17.36
CA GLY A 133 7.02 -29.38 -17.15
C GLY A 133 6.78 -29.76 -15.68
N ASN A 134 7.59 -29.24 -14.75
CA ASN A 134 7.37 -29.41 -13.30
C ASN A 134 6.03 -28.80 -12.87
N GLU A 135 5.25 -29.49 -12.04
CA GLU A 135 4.16 -28.85 -11.31
C GLU A 135 4.72 -27.97 -10.18
N ILE A 136 4.23 -26.73 -10.11
CA ILE A 136 4.61 -25.75 -9.10
C ILE A 136 3.36 -24.96 -8.64
N GLU A 137 3.05 -25.08 -7.36
CA GLU A 137 1.85 -24.53 -6.72
C GLU A 137 2.23 -23.40 -5.78
N PHE A 138 1.68 -22.21 -5.98
CA PHE A 138 1.90 -21.04 -5.12
C PHE A 138 0.61 -20.74 -4.35
N THR A 139 0.61 -20.96 -3.04
CA THR A 139 -0.48 -20.51 -2.17
C THR A 139 -0.16 -19.16 -1.57
N ILE A 140 -1.06 -18.21 -1.76
CA ILE A 140 -0.92 -16.83 -1.29
C ILE A 140 -1.61 -16.67 0.08
N GLY A 141 -0.97 -15.95 1.00
CA GLY A 141 -1.57 -15.59 2.29
C GLY A 141 -0.83 -14.49 3.07
N SER A 142 -1.11 -14.41 4.36
CA SER A 142 -0.50 -13.49 5.34
C SER A 142 0.77 -14.09 5.98
N TYR A 143 1.46 -13.31 6.81
CA TYR A 143 2.62 -13.81 7.58
C TYR A 143 2.23 -15.04 8.43
N PRO A 144 2.95 -16.18 8.30
CA PRO A 144 2.65 -17.41 9.02
C PRO A 144 3.37 -17.45 10.39
N ASP A 145 2.62 -17.76 11.45
CA ASP A 145 3.21 -18.04 12.77
C ASP A 145 3.79 -19.47 12.85
N ALA A 146 4.47 -19.78 13.96
CA ALA A 146 5.13 -21.08 14.14
C ALA A 146 4.19 -22.29 13.93
N ASP A 147 2.94 -22.18 14.39
CA ASP A 147 1.93 -23.22 14.21
C ASP A 147 1.52 -23.35 12.73
N LYS A 148 1.31 -22.23 12.02
CA LYS A 148 1.05 -22.28 10.57
C LYS A 148 2.24 -22.78 9.76
N ILE A 149 3.47 -22.47 10.17
CA ILE A 149 4.71 -23.00 9.57
C ILE A 149 4.75 -24.54 9.71
N VAL A 150 4.44 -25.09 10.89
CA VAL A 150 4.35 -26.55 11.11
C VAL A 150 3.16 -27.16 10.34
N GLN A 151 2.02 -26.47 10.23
CA GLN A 151 0.89 -26.91 9.41
C GLN A 151 1.25 -26.97 7.92
N LEU A 152 1.89 -25.95 7.36
CA LEU A 152 2.34 -25.91 5.97
C LEU A 152 3.31 -27.06 5.68
N LYS A 153 4.25 -27.36 6.59
CA LYS A 153 5.13 -28.53 6.43
C LYS A 153 4.34 -29.85 6.35
N LYS A 154 3.27 -30.02 7.14
CA LYS A 154 2.36 -31.19 7.11
C LYS A 154 1.47 -31.23 5.85
N GLU A 155 1.09 -30.08 5.31
CA GLU A 155 0.32 -29.94 4.05
C GLU A 155 1.16 -30.21 2.77
N GLY A 156 2.45 -30.53 2.95
CA GLY A 156 3.39 -30.86 1.87
C GLY A 156 4.00 -29.64 1.18
N TYR A 157 4.15 -28.52 1.89
CA TYR A 157 4.88 -27.37 1.35
C TYR A 157 6.40 -27.58 1.36
N THR A 158 7.02 -27.32 0.22
CA THR A 158 8.47 -27.37 -0.01
C THR A 158 9.16 -26.25 0.77
N ALA A 159 8.65 -25.02 0.62
CA ALA A 159 9.25 -23.81 1.18
C ALA A 159 8.22 -22.68 1.42
N ILE A 160 8.60 -21.72 2.26
CA ILE A 160 7.96 -20.40 2.38
C ILE A 160 8.76 -19.39 1.55
N ILE A 161 8.06 -18.48 0.88
CA ILE A 161 8.61 -17.36 0.12
C ILE A 161 8.17 -16.07 0.82
N THR A 162 9.13 -15.44 1.50
CA THR A 162 8.91 -14.20 2.24
C THR A 162 9.30 -13.00 1.39
N LEU A 163 8.33 -12.14 1.09
CA LEU A 163 8.53 -10.91 0.32
C LEU A 163 8.88 -9.70 1.21
N MET A 164 9.13 -9.94 2.50
CA MET A 164 9.50 -8.92 3.48
C MET A 164 10.96 -8.48 3.31
N SER A 165 11.28 -7.24 3.71
CA SER A 165 12.61 -6.65 3.54
C SER A 165 13.13 -6.05 4.84
N GLU A 166 14.41 -6.30 5.14
CA GLU A 166 15.13 -5.74 6.30
C GLU A 166 15.18 -4.20 6.28
N LEU A 167 14.93 -3.57 5.13
CA LEU A 167 14.86 -2.11 5.00
C LEU A 167 13.53 -1.52 5.50
N VAL A 168 12.50 -2.34 5.77
CA VAL A 168 11.18 -1.90 6.26
C VAL A 168 11.15 -1.97 7.79
N VAL A 169 11.98 -1.14 8.40
CA VAL A 169 12.09 -0.96 9.87
C VAL A 169 10.84 -0.28 10.47
N PRO A 170 10.47 -0.60 11.73
CA PRO A 170 11.09 -1.58 12.62
C PRO A 170 10.53 -3.00 12.46
N ALA A 171 9.40 -3.17 11.78
CA ALA A 171 8.57 -4.38 11.88
C ALA A 171 9.14 -5.61 11.14
N GLU A 172 9.54 -5.45 9.87
CA GLU A 172 9.90 -6.59 9.02
C GLU A 172 11.20 -7.31 9.41
N PRO A 173 12.27 -6.63 9.90
CA PRO A 173 13.48 -7.33 10.38
C PRO A 173 13.23 -8.34 11.51
N LYS A 174 12.41 -7.98 12.51
CA LYS A 174 12.09 -8.89 13.64
C LYS A 174 11.34 -10.12 13.15
N LEU A 175 10.35 -9.91 12.29
CA LEU A 175 9.52 -10.98 11.74
C LEU A 175 10.31 -11.90 10.81
N LEU A 176 11.22 -11.37 9.98
CA LEU A 176 12.15 -12.17 9.17
C LEU A 176 13.05 -13.07 10.04
N HIS A 177 13.52 -12.56 11.19
CA HIS A 177 14.34 -13.33 12.12
C HIS A 177 13.55 -14.46 12.80
N GLU A 178 12.35 -14.16 13.31
CA GLU A 178 11.43 -15.15 13.89
C GLU A 178 11.03 -16.23 12.86
N GLU A 179 10.68 -15.82 11.65
CA GLU A 179 10.34 -16.71 10.53
C GLU A 179 11.52 -17.63 10.15
N GLY A 180 12.74 -17.10 10.14
CA GLY A 180 13.98 -17.88 9.97
C GLY A 180 14.16 -18.94 11.05
N GLU A 181 13.96 -18.59 12.33
CA GLU A 181 14.01 -19.57 13.42
C GLU A 181 12.90 -20.62 13.30
N HIS A 182 11.65 -20.22 13.05
CA HIS A 182 10.51 -21.13 13.01
C HIS A 182 10.57 -22.10 11.82
N THR A 183 10.97 -21.62 10.63
CA THR A 183 11.17 -22.48 9.45
C THR A 183 12.31 -23.49 9.65
N ALA A 184 13.43 -23.07 10.23
CA ALA A 184 14.53 -23.96 10.59
C ALA A 184 14.09 -25.04 11.61
N LYS A 185 13.40 -24.64 12.69
CA LYS A 185 12.84 -25.57 13.70
C LYS A 185 11.82 -26.57 13.11
N ALA A 186 11.06 -26.15 12.10
CA ALA A 186 10.09 -27.00 11.40
C ALA A 186 10.67 -27.83 10.23
N GLY A 187 11.97 -27.69 9.92
CA GLY A 187 12.60 -28.35 8.77
C GLY A 187 12.01 -27.92 7.42
N MET A 188 11.56 -26.67 7.31
CA MET A 188 11.06 -26.07 6.06
C MET A 188 12.07 -25.05 5.52
N GLN A 189 12.21 -24.96 4.21
CA GLN A 189 13.07 -23.95 3.60
C GLN A 189 12.38 -22.57 3.64
N LEU A 190 13.12 -21.53 4.00
CA LEU A 190 12.75 -20.14 3.78
C LEU A 190 13.47 -19.62 2.53
N ILE A 191 12.73 -18.97 1.63
CA ILE A 191 13.25 -18.33 0.43
C ILE A 191 12.98 -16.83 0.55
N HIS A 192 14.05 -16.06 0.76
CA HIS A 192 13.96 -14.61 0.91
C HIS A 192 14.01 -13.93 -0.46
N ILE A 193 12.92 -13.25 -0.83
CA ILE A 193 12.83 -12.45 -2.05
C ILE A 193 12.38 -11.03 -1.65
N PRO A 194 13.28 -10.22 -1.05
CA PRO A 194 12.90 -8.98 -0.39
C PRO A 194 12.32 -7.97 -1.39
N MET A 195 11.05 -7.62 -1.19
CA MET A 195 10.37 -6.58 -1.97
C MET A 195 10.04 -5.39 -1.08
N LEU A 196 10.21 -4.20 -1.64
CA LEU A 196 9.89 -2.93 -0.98
C LEU A 196 8.41 -2.57 -1.25
N PRO A 197 7.76 -1.81 -0.34
CA PRO A 197 6.35 -1.42 -0.52
C PRO A 197 6.16 -0.30 -1.57
N TRP A 198 7.26 0.34 -1.99
CA TRP A 198 7.33 1.29 -3.10
C TRP A 198 7.84 0.60 -4.39
N VAL A 199 7.56 1.19 -5.56
CA VAL A 199 7.86 0.57 -6.87
C VAL A 199 9.35 0.45 -7.21
N SER A 200 10.20 1.38 -6.74
CA SER A 200 11.64 1.39 -7.07
C SER A 200 12.46 0.28 -6.37
N ASN A 201 13.56 -0.14 -7.01
CA ASN A 201 14.59 -1.05 -6.48
C ASN A 201 14.16 -2.52 -6.28
N ASN A 202 13.05 -2.95 -6.90
CA ASN A 202 12.56 -4.33 -6.84
C ASN A 202 13.11 -5.25 -7.96
N GLU A 203 13.98 -4.75 -8.86
CA GLU A 203 14.44 -5.47 -10.07
C GLU A 203 15.03 -6.85 -9.76
N LYS A 204 15.84 -6.96 -8.70
CA LYS A 204 16.47 -8.21 -8.26
C LYS A 204 15.43 -9.22 -7.78
N ALA A 205 14.47 -8.78 -6.98
CA ALA A 205 13.38 -9.61 -6.48
C ALA A 205 12.52 -10.16 -7.63
N LEU A 206 12.18 -9.29 -8.60
CA LEU A 206 11.38 -9.67 -9.76
C LEU A 206 12.10 -10.67 -10.67
N GLU A 207 13.43 -10.58 -10.79
CA GLU A 207 14.20 -11.62 -11.49
C GLU A 207 14.29 -12.93 -10.69
N GLN A 208 14.45 -12.89 -9.37
CA GLN A 208 14.37 -14.10 -8.53
C GLN A 208 13.02 -14.82 -8.70
N ILE A 209 11.91 -14.07 -8.81
CA ILE A 209 10.58 -14.63 -9.10
C ILE A 209 10.56 -15.30 -10.49
N ARG A 210 11.05 -14.62 -11.54
CA ARG A 210 11.11 -15.20 -12.91
C ARG A 210 11.96 -16.46 -12.98
N GLN A 211 13.05 -16.54 -12.22
CA GLN A 211 13.88 -17.75 -12.17
C GLN A 211 13.18 -18.87 -11.40
N LEU A 212 12.54 -18.58 -10.26
CA LEU A 212 11.80 -19.56 -9.48
C LEU A 212 10.63 -20.19 -10.25
N VAL A 213 9.92 -19.43 -11.08
CA VAL A 213 8.85 -19.96 -11.96
C VAL A 213 9.39 -20.88 -13.08
N LYS A 214 10.67 -20.73 -13.45
CA LYS A 214 11.32 -21.60 -14.45
C LYS A 214 11.91 -22.89 -13.84
N THR A 215 12.48 -22.82 -12.64
CA THR A 215 13.30 -23.90 -12.06
C THR A 215 12.72 -24.55 -10.79
N GLY A 216 11.72 -23.93 -10.17
CA GLY A 216 11.07 -24.45 -8.95
C GLY A 216 10.22 -25.71 -9.18
N HIS A 217 9.79 -26.31 -8.08
CA HIS A 217 8.99 -27.54 -8.07
C HIS A 217 8.25 -27.73 -6.74
N GLY A 218 7.06 -28.34 -6.79
CA GLY A 218 6.25 -28.60 -5.60
C GLY A 218 5.50 -27.37 -5.11
N LYS A 219 5.22 -27.30 -3.80
CA LYS A 219 4.33 -26.26 -3.23
C LYS A 219 5.09 -25.19 -2.46
N TYR A 220 4.73 -23.94 -2.69
CA TYR A 220 5.32 -22.77 -2.04
C TYR A 220 4.22 -21.93 -1.38
N TYR A 221 4.47 -21.44 -0.16
CA TYR A 221 3.59 -20.49 0.51
C TYR A 221 4.17 -19.08 0.42
N VAL A 222 3.40 -18.12 -0.11
CA VAL A 222 3.86 -16.78 -0.47
C VAL A 222 3.12 -15.73 0.36
N HIS A 223 3.86 -14.82 0.96
CA HIS A 223 3.30 -13.77 1.80
C HIS A 223 4.18 -12.50 1.79
N CYS A 224 3.59 -11.43 2.30
CA CYS A 224 4.30 -10.26 2.81
C CYS A 224 3.64 -9.85 4.14
N TYR A 225 4.10 -8.78 4.76
CA TYR A 225 3.60 -8.31 6.07
C TYR A 225 2.06 -8.29 6.21
N LEU A 226 1.32 -7.91 5.15
CA LEU A 226 -0.16 -7.89 5.14
C LEU A 226 -0.80 -8.77 4.05
N GLY A 227 -0.04 -9.54 3.28
CA GLY A 227 -0.57 -10.39 2.18
C GLY A 227 -1.18 -9.66 0.96
N ARG A 228 -1.17 -8.31 0.92
CA ARG A 228 -1.81 -7.50 -0.14
C ARG A 228 -0.84 -7.11 -1.27
N ASP A 229 -0.23 -5.94 -1.20
CA ASP A 229 0.29 -5.26 -2.39
C ASP A 229 1.48 -5.94 -3.08
N ARG A 230 2.55 -6.28 -2.34
CA ARG A 230 3.72 -7.01 -2.89
C ARG A 230 3.36 -8.42 -3.40
N VAL A 231 2.33 -9.03 -2.83
CA VAL A 231 1.84 -10.37 -3.18
C VAL A 231 0.99 -10.33 -4.46
N ASN A 232 0.22 -9.27 -4.68
CA ASN A 232 -0.47 -9.03 -5.95
C ASN A 232 0.53 -8.86 -7.12
N VAL A 233 1.65 -8.17 -6.90
CA VAL A 233 2.76 -8.10 -7.87
C VAL A 233 3.31 -9.48 -8.17
N PHE A 234 3.63 -10.27 -7.14
CA PHE A 234 4.15 -11.63 -7.29
C PHE A 234 3.21 -12.50 -8.14
N ARG A 235 1.90 -12.47 -7.87
CA ARG A 235 0.86 -13.13 -8.67
C ARG A 235 0.92 -12.73 -10.15
N LYS A 236 1.00 -11.42 -10.44
CA LYS A 236 1.08 -10.87 -11.81
C LYS A 236 2.34 -11.35 -12.54
N MET A 237 3.48 -11.37 -11.84
CA MET A 237 4.75 -11.86 -12.40
C MET A 237 4.74 -13.35 -12.76
N ILE A 238 4.03 -14.21 -12.00
CA ILE A 238 3.85 -15.62 -12.38
C ILE A 238 2.92 -15.71 -13.59
N ALA A 239 1.80 -14.99 -13.59
CA ALA A 239 0.81 -15.03 -14.68
C ALA A 239 1.43 -14.66 -16.04
N ASP A 240 2.23 -13.59 -16.08
CA ASP A 240 2.97 -13.16 -17.27
C ASP A 240 4.04 -14.18 -17.71
N SER A 241 4.61 -14.92 -16.75
CA SER A 241 5.63 -15.95 -17.01
C SER A 241 5.04 -17.32 -17.39
N ALA A 242 3.77 -17.57 -17.09
CA ALA A 242 3.09 -18.86 -17.25
C ALA A 242 1.65 -18.70 -17.79
N PRO A 243 1.46 -18.28 -19.06
CA PRO A 243 0.16 -17.90 -19.63
C PRO A 243 -0.89 -19.03 -19.77
N LYS A 244 -0.60 -20.25 -19.28
CA LYS A 244 -1.61 -21.31 -19.08
C LYS A 244 -2.36 -21.18 -17.74
N MET A 245 -2.00 -20.21 -16.90
CA MET A 245 -2.68 -19.95 -15.62
C MET A 245 -4.14 -19.57 -15.78
N LYS A 246 -5.03 -20.33 -15.14
CA LYS A 246 -6.37 -19.84 -14.75
C LYS A 246 -6.26 -19.08 -13.45
N LEU A 247 -6.01 -17.77 -13.53
CA LEU A 247 -6.17 -16.86 -12.40
C LEU A 247 -7.61 -16.93 -11.89
N GLN A 248 -7.81 -17.31 -10.62
CA GLN A 248 -9.00 -16.90 -9.89
C GLN A 248 -8.83 -15.41 -9.54
N ALA A 249 -9.93 -14.65 -9.63
CA ALA A 249 -9.89 -13.19 -9.70
C ALA A 249 -10.22 -12.48 -8.37
N ASN A 250 -10.24 -13.21 -7.25
CA ASN A 250 -10.91 -12.80 -6.02
C ASN A 250 -9.95 -12.27 -4.94
N THR A 251 -8.94 -11.50 -5.34
CA THR A 251 -8.12 -10.67 -4.43
C THR A 251 -8.49 -9.20 -4.58
N SER A 252 -8.48 -8.43 -3.50
CA SER A 252 -8.66 -6.97 -3.57
C SER A 252 -7.41 -6.28 -4.10
N THR A 253 -7.27 -6.26 -5.43
CA THR A 253 -6.41 -5.31 -6.14
C THR A 253 -7.00 -3.91 -6.00
N ARG A 254 -6.21 -2.94 -5.53
CA ARG A 254 -6.70 -1.58 -5.33
C ARG A 254 -7.00 -0.94 -6.69
N LYS A 255 -8.22 -0.46 -6.87
CA LYS A 255 -8.69 0.25 -8.07
C LYS A 255 -8.39 1.73 -7.95
N ILE A 256 -8.14 2.42 -9.06
CA ILE A 256 -7.95 3.89 -9.05
C ILE A 256 -9.21 4.59 -8.49
N GLU A 257 -10.40 4.01 -8.67
CA GLU A 257 -11.67 4.47 -8.10
C GLU A 257 -11.72 4.46 -6.55
N GLU A 258 -10.88 3.71 -5.85
CA GLU A 258 -10.77 3.75 -4.39
C GLU A 258 -9.98 4.98 -3.91
N LEU A 259 -9.13 5.52 -4.78
CA LEU A 259 -8.35 6.71 -4.52
C LEU A 259 -9.26 7.94 -4.57
N THR A 260 -9.09 8.87 -3.63
CA THR A 260 -9.83 10.15 -3.63
C THR A 260 -9.16 11.19 -4.53
N ARG A 261 -7.82 11.22 -4.52
CA ARG A 261 -6.93 11.97 -5.42
C ARG A 261 -5.53 11.36 -5.31
N PHE A 262 -4.69 11.57 -6.32
CA PHE A 262 -3.24 11.37 -6.19
C PHE A 262 -2.63 12.55 -5.41
N GLU A 263 -1.41 12.39 -4.88
CA GLU A 263 -0.69 13.46 -4.18
C GLU A 263 -0.52 14.70 -5.07
N ARG A 264 -0.18 14.48 -6.35
CA ARG A 264 0.04 15.53 -7.37
C ARG A 264 -1.24 15.99 -8.10
N GLY A 265 -2.42 15.60 -7.62
CA GLY A 265 -3.71 16.11 -8.14
C GLY A 265 -4.82 15.07 -8.33
N ASN A 266 -5.89 15.48 -9.00
CA ASN A 266 -7.06 14.65 -9.24
C ASN A 266 -6.87 13.76 -10.49
N TYR A 267 -7.41 12.55 -10.48
CA TYR A 267 -7.57 11.79 -11.72
C TYR A 267 -8.93 12.04 -12.35
N TYR A 268 -9.05 11.70 -13.63
CA TYR A 268 -10.30 11.74 -14.39
C TYR A 268 -10.42 10.44 -15.19
N ARG A 269 -11.35 9.57 -14.78
CA ARG A 269 -11.80 8.46 -15.61
C ARG A 269 -12.54 9.04 -16.83
N ILE A 270 -12.07 8.72 -18.05
CA ILE A 270 -12.70 9.16 -19.31
C ILE A 270 -13.79 8.17 -19.71
N ASN A 271 -13.44 6.88 -19.70
CA ASN A 271 -14.31 5.75 -20.02
C ASN A 271 -13.90 4.55 -19.13
N GLU A 272 -14.17 3.31 -19.51
CA GLU A 272 -13.77 2.13 -18.70
C GLU A 272 -12.28 1.74 -18.85
N LYS A 273 -11.63 2.26 -19.89
CA LYS A 273 -10.30 1.83 -20.39
C LYS A 273 -9.23 2.92 -20.30
N ILE A 274 -9.60 4.19 -20.12
CA ILE A 274 -8.72 5.37 -20.23
C ILE A 274 -8.91 6.26 -19.00
N TYR A 275 -7.79 6.53 -18.32
CA TYR A 275 -7.73 7.33 -17.10
C TYR A 275 -6.68 8.42 -17.28
N LEU A 276 -7.05 9.69 -17.08
CA LEU A 276 -6.09 10.78 -16.95
C LEU A 276 -5.65 10.89 -15.49
N THR A 277 -4.36 10.87 -15.19
CA THR A 277 -3.81 11.06 -13.84
C THR A 277 -2.74 12.17 -13.84
N PRO A 278 -2.37 12.73 -12.68
CA PRO A 278 -1.05 13.35 -12.54
C PRO A 278 0.04 12.26 -12.50
N PHE A 279 1.31 12.66 -12.44
CA PHE A 279 2.42 11.73 -12.24
C PHE A 279 2.36 11.15 -10.80
N PRO A 280 2.33 9.82 -10.62
CA PRO A 280 2.14 9.17 -9.33
C PRO A 280 3.39 9.22 -8.43
N THR A 281 3.22 9.08 -7.11
CA THR A 281 4.33 8.69 -6.22
C THR A 281 4.63 7.19 -6.35
N ASP A 282 5.78 6.73 -5.85
CA ASP A 282 6.17 5.32 -5.95
C ASP A 282 5.15 4.34 -5.30
N ASP A 283 4.51 4.75 -4.22
CA ASP A 283 3.48 3.96 -3.51
C ASP A 283 2.15 3.94 -4.30
N GLU A 284 1.78 5.06 -4.92
CA GLU A 284 0.64 5.15 -5.83
C GLU A 284 0.87 4.29 -7.09
N PHE A 285 2.11 4.29 -7.60
CA PHE A 285 2.54 3.49 -8.74
C PHE A 285 2.42 1.99 -8.44
N LEU A 286 2.97 1.51 -7.32
CA LEU A 286 2.86 0.09 -6.97
C LEU A 286 1.41 -0.28 -6.64
N GLY A 287 0.75 0.53 -5.81
CA GLY A 287 -0.57 0.26 -5.25
C GLY A 287 -1.70 0.23 -6.28
N TYR A 288 -1.71 1.12 -7.27
CA TYR A 288 -2.84 1.31 -8.20
C TYR A 288 -2.49 1.12 -9.68
N ILE A 289 -1.23 1.29 -10.10
CA ILE A 289 -0.83 1.13 -11.51
C ILE A 289 -0.31 -0.28 -11.77
N VAL A 290 0.73 -0.71 -11.04
CA VAL A 290 1.33 -2.06 -11.19
C VAL A 290 0.37 -3.15 -10.71
N ASN A 291 -0.24 -2.97 -9.54
CA ASN A 291 -1.30 -3.86 -9.03
C ASN A 291 -2.65 -3.66 -9.73
N GLY A 292 -2.80 -2.61 -10.54
CA GLY A 292 -3.94 -2.41 -11.42
C GLY A 292 -3.89 -3.32 -12.66
N ASN A 293 -5.04 -3.45 -13.31
CA ASN A 293 -5.19 -4.19 -14.57
C ASN A 293 -4.82 -3.35 -15.81
N PHE A 294 -3.92 -2.38 -15.64
CA PHE A 294 -3.41 -1.53 -16.72
C PHE A 294 -2.35 -2.28 -17.53
N LYS A 295 -2.47 -2.19 -18.86
CA LYS A 295 -1.52 -2.76 -19.82
C LYS A 295 -0.56 -1.74 -20.40
N SER A 296 -0.90 -0.45 -20.31
CA SER A 296 -0.05 0.63 -20.79
C SER A 296 -0.15 1.90 -19.96
N VAL A 297 0.91 2.71 -20.04
CA VAL A 297 1.03 4.04 -19.45
C VAL A 297 1.59 4.99 -20.52
N VAL A 298 0.89 6.10 -20.74
CA VAL A 298 1.21 7.13 -21.72
C VAL A 298 1.70 8.39 -20.99
N CYS A 299 3.00 8.63 -21.06
CA CYS A 299 3.66 9.74 -20.38
C CYS A 299 3.73 10.97 -21.29
N LEU A 300 3.24 12.10 -20.77
CA LEU A 300 3.15 13.39 -21.49
C LEU A 300 4.33 14.33 -21.20
N LEU A 301 5.31 13.89 -20.42
CA LEU A 301 6.55 14.61 -20.11
C LEU A 301 7.53 14.55 -21.30
N ASP A 302 8.45 15.51 -21.42
CA ASP A 302 9.38 15.57 -22.55
C ASP A 302 10.76 14.97 -22.23
N GLU A 303 11.16 13.89 -22.94
CA GLU A 303 12.48 13.26 -22.79
C GLU A 303 13.64 14.18 -23.23
N ASN A 304 13.34 15.28 -23.93
CA ASN A 304 14.30 16.31 -24.35
C ASN A 304 14.47 17.45 -23.33
N ASP A 305 13.54 17.60 -22.37
CA ASP A 305 13.60 18.65 -21.35
C ASP A 305 14.40 18.16 -20.13
N PRO A 306 15.45 18.87 -19.68
CA PRO A 306 16.29 18.44 -18.55
C PRO A 306 15.54 18.21 -17.22
N GLU A 307 14.40 18.86 -16.99
CA GLU A 307 13.61 18.66 -15.76
C GLU A 307 12.73 17.41 -15.83
N ASP A 308 12.17 17.11 -17.01
CA ASP A 308 11.25 15.99 -17.25
C ASP A 308 12.00 14.67 -17.48
N LYS A 309 13.14 14.71 -18.19
CA LYS A 309 13.96 13.55 -18.56
C LYS A 309 14.23 12.54 -17.42
N PRO A 310 14.68 12.91 -16.21
CA PRO A 310 14.94 11.94 -15.15
C PRO A 310 13.67 11.20 -14.68
N TRP A 311 12.48 11.80 -14.81
CA TRP A 311 11.21 11.12 -14.53
C TRP A 311 10.88 10.12 -15.64
N VAL A 312 11.03 10.55 -16.90
CA VAL A 312 10.81 9.71 -18.09
C VAL A 312 11.71 8.47 -18.09
N GLU A 313 13.02 8.62 -17.89
CA GLU A 313 13.96 7.49 -17.85
C GLU A 313 13.66 6.52 -16.70
N ARG A 314 13.33 7.05 -15.51
CA ARG A 314 12.97 6.26 -14.32
C ARG A 314 11.69 5.45 -14.54
N GLU A 315 10.65 6.07 -15.07
CA GLU A 315 9.36 5.44 -15.36
C GLU A 315 9.45 4.38 -16.47
N LYS A 316 10.17 4.70 -17.55
CA LYS A 316 10.51 3.79 -18.66
C LYS A 316 11.24 2.54 -18.16
N LYS A 317 12.15 2.68 -17.18
CA LYS A 317 12.82 1.56 -16.49
C LYS A 317 11.87 0.76 -15.59
N ILE A 318 11.01 1.43 -14.82
CA ILE A 318 10.01 0.81 -13.93
C ILE A 318 9.03 -0.04 -14.76
N LEU A 319 8.33 0.55 -15.72
CA LEU A 319 7.27 -0.13 -16.47
C LEU A 319 7.80 -1.33 -17.26
N LYS A 320 8.99 -1.20 -17.87
CA LYS A 320 9.69 -2.34 -18.49
C LYS A 320 9.98 -3.47 -17.49
N THR A 321 10.36 -3.15 -16.27
CA THR A 321 10.59 -4.15 -15.20
C THR A 321 9.31 -4.90 -14.83
N TYR A 322 8.17 -4.21 -14.81
CA TYR A 322 6.85 -4.76 -14.46
C TYR A 322 6.00 -5.22 -15.66
N ASN A 323 6.60 -5.35 -16.85
CA ASN A 323 5.94 -5.79 -18.09
C ASN A 323 4.71 -4.95 -18.52
N VAL A 324 4.68 -3.67 -18.17
CA VAL A 324 3.65 -2.71 -18.60
C VAL A 324 4.18 -1.89 -19.77
N SER A 325 3.37 -1.70 -20.81
CA SER A 325 3.79 -0.98 -22.02
C SER A 325 3.94 0.52 -21.75
N PHE A 326 5.15 1.07 -21.95
CA PHE A 326 5.42 2.50 -21.81
C PHE A 326 5.40 3.21 -23.17
N VAL A 327 4.67 4.31 -23.25
CA VAL A 327 4.56 5.15 -24.45
C VAL A 327 4.81 6.61 -24.06
N ASN A 328 5.86 7.24 -24.58
CA ASN A 328 6.08 8.69 -24.38
C ASN A 328 5.51 9.47 -25.57
N ILE A 329 4.63 10.43 -25.29
CA ILE A 329 4.07 11.38 -26.28
C ILE A 329 4.05 12.76 -25.61
N PRO A 330 5.09 13.58 -25.79
CA PRO A 330 5.25 14.81 -25.02
C PRO A 330 4.16 15.83 -25.37
N TYR A 331 3.55 16.42 -24.35
CA TYR A 331 2.47 17.40 -24.50
C TYR A 331 2.48 18.43 -23.37
N LYS A 332 3.51 19.28 -23.37
CA LYS A 332 3.71 20.33 -22.34
C LYS A 332 2.77 21.52 -22.55
N ASN A 333 2.63 22.02 -23.79
CA ASN A 333 1.89 23.25 -24.11
C ASN A 333 0.47 22.97 -24.65
N ALA A 334 -0.55 23.46 -23.95
CA ALA A 334 -1.96 23.35 -24.31
C ALA A 334 -2.33 23.98 -25.68
N ALA A 335 -1.49 24.86 -26.22
CA ALA A 335 -1.69 25.46 -27.55
C ALA A 335 -1.39 24.49 -28.72
N ASP A 336 -0.53 23.48 -28.52
CA ASP A 336 -0.03 22.64 -29.62
C ASP A 336 -1.10 21.67 -30.15
N THR A 337 -1.78 22.09 -31.21
CA THR A 337 -2.78 21.30 -31.94
C THR A 337 -2.19 20.09 -32.66
N LYS A 338 -0.90 20.09 -32.98
CA LYS A 338 -0.22 19.01 -33.71
C LYS A 338 0.17 17.88 -32.76
N ALA A 339 0.75 18.21 -31.60
CA ALA A 339 1.02 17.24 -30.54
C ALA A 339 -0.28 16.65 -29.96
N LEU A 340 -1.31 17.47 -29.75
CA LEU A 340 -2.63 17.00 -29.28
C LEU A 340 -3.28 16.01 -30.26
N ARG A 341 -3.24 16.28 -31.56
CA ARG A 341 -3.72 15.33 -32.59
C ARG A 341 -2.92 14.03 -32.56
N LYS A 342 -1.57 14.11 -32.59
CA LYS A 342 -0.70 12.93 -32.50
C LYS A 342 -1.01 12.05 -31.27
N LEU A 343 -1.31 12.66 -30.12
CA LEU A 343 -1.75 11.92 -28.93
C LEU A 343 -3.11 11.23 -29.17
N ILE A 344 -4.13 11.95 -29.62
CA ILE A 344 -5.46 11.42 -29.90
C ILE A 344 -5.41 10.28 -30.92
N ASP A 345 -4.73 10.50 -32.04
CA ASP A 345 -4.60 9.55 -33.15
C ASP A 345 -3.87 8.26 -32.73
N SER A 346 -3.03 8.32 -31.69
CA SER A 346 -2.31 7.15 -31.16
C SER A 346 -3.14 6.26 -30.23
N ILE A 347 -4.12 6.82 -29.51
CA ILE A 347 -4.85 6.12 -28.45
C ILE A 347 -5.55 4.83 -28.92
N PRO A 348 -6.21 4.77 -30.10
CA PRO A 348 -6.78 3.52 -30.63
C PRO A 348 -5.78 2.38 -30.84
N HIS A 349 -4.49 2.69 -30.94
CA HIS A 349 -3.40 1.72 -31.16
C HIS A 349 -2.67 1.32 -29.87
N ILE A 350 -3.04 1.89 -28.71
CA ILE A 350 -2.39 1.68 -27.42
C ILE A 350 -3.16 0.64 -26.58
N ALA A 351 -2.44 -0.28 -25.95
CA ALA A 351 -3.01 -1.45 -25.26
C ALA A 351 -3.87 -1.05 -24.04
N SER A 352 -5.19 -1.25 -24.15
CA SER A 352 -6.16 -0.95 -23.09
C SER A 352 -6.33 -2.09 -22.05
N PRO A 353 -6.60 -1.79 -20.77
CA PRO A 353 -6.71 -0.44 -20.17
C PRO A 353 -5.39 0.32 -20.08
N MET A 354 -5.46 1.65 -20.17
CA MET A 354 -4.33 2.58 -20.19
C MET A 354 -4.50 3.74 -19.21
N ILE A 355 -3.38 4.25 -18.72
CA ILE A 355 -3.28 5.54 -18.02
C ILE A 355 -2.59 6.54 -18.94
N ILE A 356 -3.04 7.80 -18.93
CA ILE A 356 -2.39 8.92 -19.62
C ILE A 356 -2.08 9.98 -18.55
N HIS A 357 -0.85 10.49 -18.47
CA HIS A 357 -0.47 11.37 -17.35
C HIS A 357 0.56 12.44 -17.69
N ALA A 358 0.42 13.59 -17.02
CA ALA A 358 1.38 14.70 -17.00
C ALA A 358 1.80 14.98 -15.54
N PHE A 359 2.80 15.83 -15.30
CA PHE A 359 3.34 16.06 -13.95
C PHE A 359 2.26 16.49 -12.93
N LYS A 360 1.26 17.28 -13.37
CA LYS A 360 0.08 17.68 -12.58
C LYS A 360 -1.21 17.62 -13.40
N SER A 361 -2.32 17.34 -12.70
CA SER A 361 -3.67 17.24 -13.29
C SER A 361 -4.35 18.58 -13.57
N ASP A 362 -3.85 19.67 -12.98
CA ASP A 362 -4.42 21.02 -13.02
C ASP A 362 -3.97 21.84 -14.24
N SER A 363 -3.05 21.30 -15.03
CA SER A 363 -2.54 21.95 -16.24
C SER A 363 -3.64 22.16 -17.30
N GLN A 364 -3.57 23.30 -17.99
CA GLN A 364 -4.43 23.59 -19.15
C GLN A 364 -4.33 22.49 -20.23
N SER A 365 -3.16 21.85 -20.33
CA SER A 365 -2.86 20.73 -21.21
C SER A 365 -3.75 19.52 -20.89
N ILE A 366 -3.80 19.07 -19.63
CA ILE A 366 -4.71 17.99 -19.19
C ILE A 366 -6.18 18.39 -19.37
N ALA A 367 -6.55 19.63 -19.06
CA ALA A 367 -7.91 20.13 -19.26
C ALA A 367 -8.34 20.07 -20.74
N ARG A 368 -7.44 20.39 -21.67
CA ARG A 368 -7.69 20.29 -23.12
C ARG A 368 -7.79 18.84 -23.58
N ILE A 369 -6.89 17.95 -23.16
CA ILE A 369 -6.98 16.51 -23.48
C ILE A 369 -8.32 15.94 -23.01
N LYS A 370 -8.69 16.19 -21.75
CA LYS A 370 -9.96 15.74 -21.17
C LYS A 370 -11.17 16.17 -22.00
N LYS A 371 -11.17 17.40 -22.53
CA LYS A 371 -12.24 17.90 -23.40
C LYS A 371 -12.32 17.09 -24.70
N GLU A 372 -11.21 16.93 -25.41
CA GLU A 372 -11.25 16.25 -26.73
C GLU A 372 -11.54 14.75 -26.60
N LEU A 373 -10.99 14.05 -25.59
CA LEU A 373 -11.29 12.63 -25.38
C LEU A 373 -12.77 12.40 -25.05
N ASN A 374 -13.39 13.28 -24.25
CA ASN A 374 -14.82 13.24 -23.99
C ASN A 374 -15.68 13.51 -25.24
N ASN A 375 -15.22 14.40 -26.15
CA ASN A 375 -15.92 14.69 -27.41
C ASN A 375 -15.96 13.47 -28.34
N LEU A 376 -14.90 12.65 -28.34
CA LEU A 376 -14.69 11.54 -29.28
C LEU A 376 -15.48 10.26 -28.93
N LYS A 377 -16.01 10.13 -27.71
CA LYS A 377 -16.77 8.95 -27.21
C LYS A 377 -16.05 7.59 -27.39
N ILE A 378 -14.72 7.62 -27.31
CA ILE A 378 -13.84 6.42 -27.26
C ILE A 378 -14.07 5.70 -25.93
#